data_AF-A0A1M5W2N3-F1
#
_entry.id   AF-A0A1M5W2N3-F1
#
_cell.length_a   1.000
_cell.length_b   1.000
_cell.length_c   1.000
_cell.angle_alpha   90.00
_cell.angle_beta   90.00
_cell.angle_gamma   90.00
#
_symmetry.space_group_name_H-M   'P 1'
#
loop_
_entity.id
_entity.type
_entity.pdbx_description
1 polymer ?
#
loop_
_entity_poly.entity_id
_entity_poly.type
_entity_poly.pdbx_seq_one_letter_code
_entity_poly.pdbx_strand_id
1 'polypeptide(L)' 'MKDSLKPGIIGGVMGFIISFLLNYFVIPMPQSIFVNSIGNGISGLLSGFMGGFLGVLTYISAVKKFEVQKVTK' A
#
# COMPACT_ATOMS: atom_id res chain seq x y z
N MET A 1 -0.44 -16.93 -3.18
CA MET A 1 0.43 -15.91 -3.82
C MET A 1 -0.05 -15.55 -5.22
N LYS A 2 -0.25 -16.52 -6.14
CA LYS A 2 -0.80 -16.22 -7.47
C LYS A 2 -2.23 -15.66 -7.43
N ASP A 3 -3.08 -16.22 -6.56
CA ASP A 3 -4.49 -15.80 -6.46
C ASP A 3 -4.69 -14.43 -5.78
N SER A 4 -3.72 -13.99 -4.97
CA SER A 4 -3.72 -12.69 -4.28
C SER A 4 -3.07 -11.57 -5.09
N LEU A 5 -2.26 -11.91 -6.10
CA LEU A 5 -1.55 -10.93 -6.94
C LEU A 5 -2.51 -10.21 -7.88
N LYS A 6 -3.41 -10.95 -8.54
CA LYS A 6 -4.41 -10.40 -9.47
C LYS A 6 -5.33 -9.36 -8.81
N PRO A 7 -5.99 -9.64 -7.65
CA PRO A 7 -6.79 -8.63 -6.97
C PRO A 7 -5.95 -7.46 -6.44
N GLY A 8 -4.70 -7.70 -6.02
CA GLY A 8 -3.78 -6.64 -5.62
C GLY A 8 -3.47 -5.66 -6.76
N ILE A 9 -3.18 -6.17 -7.96
CA ILE A 9 -2.95 -5.34 -9.15
C ILE A 9 -4.21 -4.57 -9.53
N ILE A 10 -5.37 -5.23 -9.55
CA ILE A 10 -6.65 -4.56 -9.88
C ILE A 10 -6.94 -3.44 -8.88
N GLY A 11 -6.80 -3.71 -7.58
CA GLY A 11 -6.98 -2.70 -6.54
C GLY A 11 -6.01 -1.53 -6.68
N GLY A 12 -4.73 -1.81 -6.97
CA GLY A 12 -3.72 -0.78 -7.22
C GLY A 12 -4.03 0.10 -8.43
N VAL A 13 -4.40 -0.52 -9.55
CA VAL A 13 -4.77 0.21 -10.79
C VAL A 13 -6.03 1.04 -10.58
N MET A 14 -7.08 0.47 -9.97
CA MET A 14 -8.32 1.21 -9.69
C MET A 14 -8.09 2.35 -8.72
N GLY A 15 -7.30 2.13 -7.66
CA GLY A 15 -6.89 3.18 -6.73
C GLY A 15 -6.11 4.30 -7.40
N PHE A 16 -5.18 3.97 -8.30
CA PHE A 16 -4.46 4.95 -9.12
C PHE A 16 -5.42 5.78 -9.98
N ILE A 17 -6.30 5.12 -10.75
CA ILE A 17 -7.24 5.80 -11.66
C ILE A 17 -8.12 6.76 -10.88
N ILE A 18 -8.77 6.29 -9.81
CA ILE A 18 -9.69 7.11 -9.01
C ILE A 18 -8.93 8.28 -8.37
N SER A 19 -7.76 8.02 -7.77
CA SER A 19 -6.95 9.06 -7.14
C SER A 19 -6.49 10.11 -8.15
N PHE A 20 -6.03 9.68 -9.32
CA PHE A 20 -5.63 10.58 -10.41
C PHE A 20 -6.80 11.47 -10.84
N LEU A 21 -7.96 10.88 -11.13
CA LEU A 21 -9.14 11.63 -11.57
C LEU A 21 -9.59 12.65 -10.53
N LEU A 22 -9.66 12.27 -9.25
CA LEU A 22 -10.04 13.19 -8.19
C LEU A 22 -9.00 14.31 -8.02
N ASN A 23 -7.71 14.00 -7.98
CA ASN A 23 -6.68 15.01 -7.78
C ASN A 23 -6.50 15.94 -8.99
N TYR A 24 -6.81 15.47 -10.20
CA TYR A 24 -6.67 16.27 -11.41
C TYR A 24 -7.91 17.14 -11.67
N PHE A 25 -9.12 16.61 -11.50
CA PHE A 25 -10.36 17.31 -11.88
C PHE A 25 -11.12 17.94 -10.71
N VAL A 26 -10.96 17.43 -9.48
CA VAL A 26 -11.82 17.80 -8.34
C VAL A 26 -11.04 18.54 -7.26
N ILE A 27 -9.85 18.06 -6.90
CA ILE A 27 -9.06 18.62 -5.81
C ILE A 27 -8.14 19.71 -6.36
N PRO A 28 -8.24 20.96 -5.88
CA PRO A 28 -7.36 22.04 -6.34
C PRO A 28 -5.92 21.83 -5.87
N MET A 29 -4.97 22.29 -6.68
CA MET A 29 -3.56 22.33 -6.29
C MET A 29 -3.37 23.17 -5.01
N PRO A 30 -2.53 22.71 -4.05
CA PRO A 30 -2.28 23.43 -2.82
C PRO A 30 -1.66 24.80 -3.10
N GLN A 31 -2.27 25.84 -2.53
CA GLN A 31 -1.87 27.24 -2.73
C GLN A 31 -0.71 27.67 -1.81
N SER A 32 -0.34 26.85 -0.82
CA SER A 32 0.72 27.18 0.14
C SER A 32 1.67 26.00 0.38
N ILE A 33 2.92 26.35 0.70
CA ILE A 33 3.97 25.38 1.04
C ILE A 33 3.52 24.52 2.24
N PHE A 34 2.87 25.13 3.23
CA PHE A 34 2.39 24.42 4.41
C PHE A 34 1.39 23.30 4.07
N VAL A 35 0.37 23.59 3.25
CA VAL A 35 -0.64 22.60 2.86
C VAL A 35 -0.02 21.50 2.01
N ASN A 36 0.88 21.84 1.09
CA ASN A 36 1.61 20.86 0.29
C ASN A 36 2.45 19.92 1.17
N SER A 37 3.16 20.45 2.16
CA SER A 37 3.97 19.68 3.10
C SER A 37 3.13 18.74 3.97
N ILE A 38 1.95 19.19 4.44
CA ILE A 38 1.02 18.35 5.19
C ILE A 38 0.52 17.20 4.31
N GLY A 39 0.12 17.47 3.06
CA GLY A 39 -0.32 16.43 2.13
C GLY A 39 0.75 15.36 1.87
N ASN A 40 2.00 15.77 1.67
CA ASN A 40 3.13 14.85 1.53
C ASN A 40 3.42 14.08 2.82
N GLY A 41 3.33 14.73 3.99
CA GLY A 41 3.51 14.09 5.29
C GLY A 41 2.48 12.99 5.56
N ILE A 42 1.20 13.26 5.30
CA ILE A 42 0.12 12.26 5.43
C ILE A 42 0.36 11.09 4.47
N SER A 43 0.71 11.38 3.22
CA SER A 43 1.00 10.34 2.21
C SER A 43 2.21 9.48 2.61
N GLY A 44 3.27 10.10 3.15
CA GLY A 44 4.43 9.41 3.67
C GLY A 44 4.12 8.52 4.88
N LEU A 45 3.30 9.00 5.81
CA LEU A 45 2.87 8.23 6.98
C LEU A 45 2.07 6.99 6.57
N LEU A 46 1.08 7.14 5.69
CA LEU A 46 0.23 6.03 5.25
C LEU A 46 1.02 4.98 4.46
N SER A 47 1.83 5.41 3.50
CA SER A 47 2.64 4.49 2.68
C SER A 47 3.71 3.78 3.51
N GLY A 48 4.39 4.49 4.42
CA GLY A 48 5.37 3.92 5.33
C GLY A 48 4.74 2.90 6.29
N PHE A 49 3.60 3.24 6.90
CA PHE A 49 2.87 2.33 7.77
C PHE A 49 2.42 1.05 7.04
N MET A 50 1.82 1.19 5.84
CA MET A 50 1.40 0.03 5.04
C MET A 50 2.59 -0.85 4.63
N GLY A 51 3.71 -0.24 4.21
CA GLY A 51 4.93 -0.98 3.85
C GLY A 51 5.48 -1.78 5.03
N GLY A 52 5.57 -1.16 6.22
CA GLY A 52 6.01 -1.83 7.44
C GLY A 52 5.06 -2.94 7.88
N PHE A 53 3.74 -2.66 7.89
CA PHE A 53 2.72 -3.62 8.30
C PHE A 53 2.69 -4.86 7.38
N LEU A 54 2.72 -4.66 6.06
CA LEU A 54 2.79 -5.76 5.09
C LEU A 54 4.12 -6.53 5.20
N GLY A 55 5.23 -5.84 5.48
CA GLY A 55 6.51 -6.47 5.78
C GLY A 55 6.43 -7.45 6.96
N VAL A 56 5.79 -7.04 8.06
CA VAL A 56 5.58 -7.92 9.22
C VAL A 56 4.67 -9.10 8.87
N LEU A 57 3.55 -8.86 8.19
CA LEU A 57 2.62 -9.93 7.81
C LEU A 57 3.25 -10.96 6.88
N THR A 58 4.06 -10.51 5.93
CA THR A 58 4.79 -11.39 5.01
C THR A 58 5.86 -12.20 5.74
N TYR A 59 6.59 -11.59 6.67
CA TYR A 59 7.55 -12.30 7.53
C TYR A 59 6.87 -13.42 8.35
N ILE A 60 5.78 -13.11 9.07
CA ILE A 60 5.03 -14.08 9.87
C ILE A 60 4.52 -15.23 9.00
N SER A 61 3.98 -14.90 7.81
CA SER A 61 3.50 -15.90 6.85
C SER A 61 4.62 -16.80 6.33
N ALA A 62 5.82 -16.24 6.12
CA ALA A 62 7.00 -17.01 5.73
C ALA A 62 7.41 -17.98 6.83
N VAL A 63 7.55 -17.50 8.08
CA VAL A 63 7.92 -18.34 9.24
C VAL A 63 6.96 -19.51 9.42
N LYS A 64 5.64 -19.25 9.37
CA LYS A 64 4.62 -20.31 9.48
C LYS A 64 4.76 -21.38 8.38
N LYS A 65 5.11 -20.97 7.15
CA LYS A 65 5.32 -21.88 6.03
C LYS A 65 6.61 -22.72 6.18
N PHE A 66 7.64 -22.19 6.83
CA PHE A 66 8.87 -22.93 7.14
C PHE A 66 8.62 -24.01 8.21
N GLU A 67 7.85 -23.70 9.26
CA GLU A 67 7.52 -24.65 10.33
C GLU A 67 6.71 -25.85 9.80
N VAL A 68 5.67 -25.62 8.99
CA VAL A 68 4.86 -26.71 8.40
C VAL A 68 5.73 -27.67 7.54
N GLN A 69 6.68 -27.14 6.79
CA GLN A 69 7.57 -27.94 5.94
C GLN A 69 8.56 -28.79 6.75
N LYS A 70 8.96 -28.37 7.94
CA LYS A 70 9.80 -29.18 8.83
C LYS A 70 9.05 -30.37 9.44
N VAL A 71 7.76 -30.22 9.72
CA VAL A 71 6.93 -31.28 10.33
C VAL A 71 6.49 -32.33 9.30
N THR A 72 6.42 -31.96 8.01
CA THR A 72 5.93 -32.84 6.94
C THR A 72 7.07 -33.56 6.18
N LYS A 73 8.34 -33.28 6.53
CA LYS A 73 9.53 -33.97 6.02
C LYS A 73 10.10 -34.88 7.10
#